data_AF-A0A0B6ZKY2-F1
#
_entry.id   AF-A0A0B6ZKY2-F1
#
_cell.length_a   1.000
_cell.length_b   1.000
_cell.length_c   1.000
_cell.angle_alpha   90.00
_cell.angle_beta   90.00
_cell.angle_gamma   90.00
#
_symmetry.space_group_name_H-M   'P 1'
#
loop_
_entity.id
_entity.type
_entity.pdbx_description
1 polymer ?
#
loop_
_entity_poly.entity_id
_entity_poly.type
_entity_poly.pdbx_seq_one_letter_code
_entity_poly.pdbx_strand_id
1 'polypeptide(L)'
;RYKKRWSQVMYMYYLLGYRLLGQQDESLNNSTVERDEKWKSTSNHFVKGNLFKYIPEKVLVQAENTFILALDGDVDFKPHAVQLLVDRMKKNKKVGAACGRIHPVGGGALVWYQIFEYAIGHWLQKAAEHMLGCVLCSPGCFSLFRGSALMDDNVMRTYATRSSEARHYLQY
;
A
#
# COMPACT_ATOMS: atom_id res chain seq x y z
N ARG A 1 -3.35 -10.57 -26.04
CA ARG A 1 -1.96 -10.36 -25.55
C ARG A 1 -1.76 -11.23 -24.30
N TYR A 2 -1.04 -12.36 -24.38
CA TYR A 2 -0.90 -13.38 -23.32
C TYR A 2 0.23 -13.11 -22.31
N LYS A 3 0.63 -11.85 -22.07
CA LYS A 3 1.66 -11.54 -21.07
C LYS A 3 1.00 -11.32 -19.71
N LYS A 4 1.45 -12.04 -18.68
CA LYS A 4 1.11 -11.73 -17.27
C LYS A 4 1.50 -10.28 -17.00
N ARG A 5 0.51 -9.43 -16.74
CA ARG A 5 0.75 -8.04 -16.33
C ARG A 5 1.00 -8.08 -14.83
N TRP A 6 2.21 -7.73 -14.41
CA TRP A 6 2.49 -7.51 -13.01
C TRP A 6 1.85 -6.18 -12.61
N SER A 7 0.99 -6.20 -11.60
CA SER A 7 0.44 -4.97 -11.03
C SER A 7 1.50 -4.31 -10.12
N GLN A 8 1.37 -3.00 -9.90
CA GLN A 8 2.24 -2.27 -8.99
C GLN A 8 2.25 -2.89 -7.58
N VAL A 9 1.09 -3.38 -7.13
CA VAL A 9 0.93 -4.09 -5.84
C VAL A 9 1.79 -5.36 -5.80
N MET A 10 1.88 -6.12 -6.90
CA MET A 10 2.72 -7.33 -6.96
C MET A 10 4.22 -6.99 -6.83
N TYR A 11 4.67 -5.88 -7.41
CA TYR A 11 6.06 -5.41 -7.24
C TYR A 11 6.34 -4.99 -5.80
N MET A 12 5.42 -4.24 -5.20
CA MET A 12 5.54 -3.82 -3.80
C MET A 12 5.57 -5.02 -2.84
N TYR A 13 4.70 -6.03 -3.07
CA TYR A 13 4.70 -7.28 -2.32
C TYR A 13 6.06 -7.98 -2.41
N TYR A 14 6.60 -8.12 -3.62
CA TYR A 14 7.90 -8.76 -3.83
C TYR A 14 9.02 -8.02 -3.08
N LEU A 15 9.06 -6.69 -3.18
CA LEU A 15 10.05 -5.86 -2.49
C LEU A 15 9.98 -6.02 -0.97
N LEU A 16 8.76 -6.02 -0.40
CA LEU A 16 8.54 -6.23 1.03
C LEU A 16 8.95 -7.63 1.47
N GLY A 17 8.59 -8.65 0.69
CA GLY A 17 9.01 -10.03 0.96
C GLY A 17 10.53 -10.14 0.98
N TYR A 18 11.21 -9.61 -0.03
CA TYR A 18 12.68 -9.63 -0.08
C TYR A 18 13.32 -8.90 1.11
N ARG A 19 12.82 -7.72 1.46
CA ARG A 19 13.36 -6.92 2.57
C ARG A 19 13.07 -7.53 3.94
N LEU A 20 11.82 -7.93 4.21
CA LEU A 20 11.38 -8.34 5.55
C LEU A 20 11.63 -9.82 5.84
N LEU A 21 11.55 -10.69 4.83
CA LEU A 21 11.82 -12.12 4.99
C LEU A 21 13.28 -12.45 4.68
N GLY A 22 13.86 -11.84 3.62
CA GLY A 22 15.25 -12.11 3.23
C GLY A 22 16.31 -11.60 4.21
N GLN A 23 16.04 -10.52 4.94
CA GLN A 23 16.96 -10.02 5.98
C GLN A 23 16.99 -10.92 7.23
N GLN A 24 15.96 -11.76 7.45
CA GLN A 24 15.98 -12.67 8.59
C GLN A 24 16.90 -13.87 8.38
N ASP A 25 16.98 -14.43 7.17
CA ASP A 25 17.86 -15.57 6.88
C ASP A 25 19.36 -15.22 7.07
N GLU A 26 19.78 -13.99 6.75
CA GLU A 26 21.15 -13.53 7.07
C GLU A 26 21.35 -13.28 8.57
N SER A 27 20.33 -12.79 9.28
CA SER A 27 20.43 -12.55 10.72
C SER A 27 20.38 -13.84 11.56
N LEU A 28 19.59 -14.85 11.15
CA LEU A 28 19.52 -16.16 11.80
C LEU A 28 20.81 -16.97 11.61
N ASN A 29 21.53 -16.76 10.51
CA ASN A 29 22.86 -17.36 10.33
C ASN A 29 23.95 -16.73 11.23
N ASN A 30 23.71 -15.54 11.79
CA ASN A 30 24.68 -14.79 12.61
C ASN A 30 24.30 -14.63 14.09
N SER A 31 23.16 -15.17 14.53
CA SER A 31 22.72 -15.03 15.92
C SER A 31 22.11 -16.33 16.47
N THR A 32 22.95 -17.35 16.58
CA THR A 32 22.91 -18.16 17.79
C THR A 32 23.31 -17.28 18.98
N VAL A 33 22.57 -17.42 20.08
CA VAL A 33 22.79 -16.81 21.40
C VAL A 33 22.10 -15.45 21.65
N GLU A 34 20.96 -15.58 22.35
CA GLU A 34 20.39 -14.66 23.35
C GLU A 34 19.75 -13.33 22.90
N ARG A 35 18.40 -13.31 22.94
CA ARG A 35 17.61 -12.44 23.84
C ARG A 35 16.12 -12.72 23.68
N ASP A 36 15.66 -13.61 24.54
CA ASP A 36 14.27 -13.84 24.86
C ASP A 36 13.71 -12.70 25.75
N GLU A 37 12.37 -12.61 25.80
CA GLU A 37 11.58 -12.06 26.92
C GLU A 37 11.40 -10.52 27.05
N LYS A 38 10.86 -9.79 26.04
CA LYS A 38 10.08 -8.55 26.35
C LYS A 38 9.24 -7.92 25.23
N TRP A 39 8.23 -8.60 24.66
CA TRP A 39 7.11 -7.85 24.05
C TRP A 39 5.80 -8.65 24.00
N LYS A 40 5.17 -8.84 25.17
CA LYS A 40 3.74 -9.16 25.21
C LYS A 40 2.97 -7.86 24.99
N SER A 41 2.47 -7.63 23.78
CA SER A 41 1.49 -6.57 23.53
C SER A 41 0.46 -6.99 22.48
N THR A 42 -0.66 -7.48 22.99
CA THR A 42 -2.03 -7.12 22.59
C THR A 42 -2.27 -6.86 21.11
N SER A 43 -2.33 -7.93 20.29
CA SER A 43 -2.72 -7.83 18.87
C SER A 43 -3.86 -8.79 18.53
N ASN A 44 -5.02 -8.62 19.17
CA ASN A 44 -6.26 -9.34 18.84
C ASN A 44 -7.01 -8.78 17.59
N HIS A 45 -6.35 -8.06 16.68
CA HIS A 45 -7.06 -7.28 15.66
C HIS A 45 -6.65 -7.56 14.19
N PHE A 46 -5.82 -8.56 13.93
CA PHE A 46 -5.57 -9.02 12.56
C PHE A 46 -6.08 -10.45 12.43
N VAL A 47 -7.08 -10.68 11.59
CA VAL A 47 -7.56 -12.03 11.27
C VAL A 47 -6.46 -12.67 10.42
N LYS A 48 -5.56 -13.44 11.05
CA LYS A 48 -4.57 -14.28 10.38
C LYS A 48 -5.31 -15.15 9.36
N GLY A 49 -5.18 -14.87 8.06
CA GLY A 49 -5.49 -15.87 7.06
C GLY A 49 -4.32 -16.85 6.89
N ASN A 50 -4.51 -17.79 5.99
CA ASN A 50 -3.75 -19.04 5.97
C ASN A 50 -2.28 -18.87 5.53
N LEU A 51 -1.91 -17.78 4.86
CA LEU A 51 -0.52 -17.53 4.47
C LEU A 51 0.31 -16.99 5.65
N PHE A 52 -0.30 -16.16 6.50
CA PHE A 52 0.34 -15.60 7.70
C PHE A 52 0.43 -16.55 8.88
N LYS A 53 -0.09 -17.77 8.74
CA LYS A 53 0.08 -18.80 9.78
C LYS A 53 1.54 -19.20 9.97
N TYR A 54 2.38 -19.02 8.94
CA TYR A 54 3.79 -19.41 8.91
C TYR A 54 4.76 -18.22 8.95
N ILE A 55 4.26 -16.99 8.91
CA ILE A 55 5.12 -15.79 9.01
C ILE A 55 5.35 -15.51 10.50
N PRO A 56 6.62 -15.38 10.94
CA PRO A 56 6.93 -15.11 12.34
C PRO A 56 6.29 -13.78 12.77
N GLU A 57 5.76 -13.75 14.00
CA GLU A 57 5.04 -12.58 14.54
C GLU A 57 5.89 -11.30 14.51
N LYS A 58 7.20 -11.43 14.65
CA LYS A 58 8.16 -10.33 14.49
C LYS A 58 8.07 -9.67 13.11
N VAL A 59 7.93 -10.45 12.03
CA VAL A 59 7.81 -9.92 10.66
C VAL A 59 6.47 -9.22 10.46
N LEU A 60 5.40 -9.73 11.06
CA LEU A 60 4.09 -9.08 11.04
C LEU A 60 4.13 -7.68 11.68
N VAL A 61 4.73 -7.57 12.87
CA VAL A 61 4.88 -6.29 13.57
C VAL A 61 5.78 -5.33 12.78
N GLN A 62 6.83 -5.84 12.14
CA GLN A 62 7.66 -5.05 11.24
C GLN A 62 6.89 -4.57 10.02
N ALA A 63 6.09 -5.43 9.38
CA ALA A 63 5.27 -5.09 8.22
C ALA A 63 4.20 -4.05 8.56
N GLU A 64 3.61 -4.09 9.75
CA GLU A 64 2.61 -3.11 10.20
C GLU A 64 3.18 -1.69 10.34
N ASN A 65 4.47 -1.59 10.68
CA ASN A 65 5.22 -0.35 10.86
C ASN A 65 6.11 0.01 9.65
N THR A 66 6.04 -0.78 8.58
CA THR A 66 6.74 -0.51 7.32
C THR A 66 5.79 0.16 6.35
N PHE A 67 6.26 1.21 5.67
CA PHE A 67 5.49 1.93 4.68
C PHE A 67 6.28 2.08 3.39
N ILE A 68 5.59 2.03 2.25
CA ILE A 68 6.14 2.32 0.93
C ILE A 68 5.53 3.64 0.46
N LEU A 69 6.39 4.64 0.23
CA LEU A 69 6.00 5.88 -0.42
C LEU A 69 6.23 5.75 -1.93
N ALA A 70 5.16 5.85 -2.71
CA ALA A 70 5.19 5.94 -4.16
C ALA A 70 5.06 7.41 -4.58
N LEU A 71 5.97 7.83 -5.46
CA LEU A 71 6.10 9.20 -5.97
C LEU A 71 6.32 9.14 -7.48
N ASP A 72 5.68 10.04 -8.21
CA ASP A 72 6.02 10.27 -9.61
C ASP A 72 7.29 11.14 -9.70
N GLY A 73 8.06 10.99 -10.78
CA GLY A 73 9.37 11.63 -10.93
C GLY A 73 9.32 13.16 -11.09
N ASP A 74 8.15 13.71 -11.36
CA ASP A 74 7.86 15.14 -11.54
C ASP A 74 7.08 15.76 -10.35
N VAL A 75 7.01 15.06 -9.22
CA VAL A 75 6.27 15.51 -8.04
C VAL A 75 7.18 16.15 -7.01
N ASP A 76 6.98 17.45 -6.80
CA ASP A 76 7.53 18.19 -5.67
C ASP A 76 6.60 18.10 -4.46
N PHE A 77 7.15 17.81 -3.29
CA PHE A 77 6.39 17.77 -2.04
C PHE A 77 7.14 18.43 -0.88
N LYS A 78 6.36 18.99 0.05
CA LYS A 78 6.91 19.53 1.30
C LYS A 78 7.08 18.40 2.32
N PRO A 79 8.11 18.42 3.19
CA PRO A 79 8.29 17.40 4.22
C PRO A 79 7.06 17.19 5.11
N HIS A 80 6.35 18.27 5.43
CA HIS A 80 5.10 18.23 6.20
C HIS A 80 3.99 17.41 5.51
N ALA A 81 3.98 17.32 4.18
CA ALA A 81 3.00 16.50 3.46
C ALA A 81 3.18 15.01 3.76
N VAL A 82 4.43 14.53 3.84
CA VAL A 82 4.72 13.14 4.24
C VAL A 82 4.31 12.91 5.68
N GLN A 83 4.58 13.87 6.58
CA GLN A 83 4.17 13.78 7.98
C GLN A 83 2.66 13.61 8.11
N LEU A 84 1.86 14.37 7.37
CA LEU A 84 0.40 14.23 7.34
C LEU A 84 -0.05 12.84 6.87
N LEU A 85 0.60 12.26 5.85
CA LEU A 85 0.30 10.89 5.42
C LEU A 85 0.61 9.88 6.54
N VAL A 86 1.79 9.99 7.15
CA VAL A 86 2.21 9.10 8.24
C VAL A 86 1.27 9.24 9.44
N ASP A 87 0.87 10.44 9.82
CA ASP A 87 -0.06 10.69 10.92
C ASP A 87 -1.43 10.07 10.64
N ARG A 88 -1.90 10.14 9.39
CA ARG A 88 -3.13 9.47 8.97
C ARG A 88 -3.03 7.95 9.09
N MET A 89 -1.90 7.37 8.68
CA MET A 89 -1.64 5.94 8.82
C MET A 89 -1.51 5.53 10.29
N LYS A 90 -0.89 6.33 11.14
CA LYS A 90 -0.77 6.06 12.58
C LYS A 90 -2.11 6.11 13.29
N LYS A 91 -2.99 7.04 12.90
CA LYS A 91 -4.32 7.21 13.52
C LYS A 91 -5.21 5.98 13.35
N ASN A 92 -5.08 5.24 12.26
CA ASN A 92 -5.86 4.03 12.02
C ASN A 92 -5.03 2.93 11.36
N LYS A 93 -4.76 1.87 12.13
CA LYS A 93 -4.02 0.68 11.70
C LYS A 93 -4.68 -0.08 10.54
N LYS A 94 -6.00 0.05 10.35
CA LYS A 94 -6.74 -0.56 9.23
C LYS A 94 -6.54 0.15 7.89
N VAL A 95 -5.96 1.36 7.89
CA VAL A 95 -5.72 2.08 6.64
C VAL A 95 -4.55 1.42 5.93
N GLY A 96 -4.83 0.84 4.76
CA GLY A 96 -3.84 0.19 3.91
C GLY A 96 -3.08 1.15 3.00
N ALA A 97 -3.70 2.27 2.61
CA ALA A 97 -3.06 3.32 1.82
C ALA A 97 -3.62 4.71 2.16
N ALA A 98 -2.78 5.74 2.02
CA ALA A 98 -3.16 7.14 2.11
C ALA A 98 -2.53 7.92 0.95
N CYS A 99 -3.32 8.73 0.27
CA CYS A 99 -2.87 9.51 -0.88
C CYS A 99 -2.96 11.01 -0.55
N GLY A 100 -1.95 11.79 -0.95
CA GLY A 100 -2.03 13.24 -0.84
C GLY A 100 -2.85 13.86 -1.98
N ARG A 101 -3.26 15.11 -1.77
CA ARG A 101 -3.86 15.91 -2.82
C ARG A 101 -2.77 16.51 -3.69
N ILE A 102 -2.88 16.31 -4.99
CA ILE A 102 -1.97 16.88 -5.98
C ILE A 102 -2.59 18.16 -6.54
N HIS A 103 -1.74 19.16 -6.73
CA HIS A 103 -2.09 20.40 -7.40
C HIS A 103 -1.17 20.57 -8.60
N PRO A 104 -1.70 20.52 -9.83
CA PRO A 104 -0.88 20.78 -11.01
C PRO A 104 -0.39 22.23 -10.97
N VAL A 105 0.89 22.43 -11.31
CA VAL A 105 1.55 23.74 -11.33
C VAL A 105 1.91 24.05 -12.78
N GLY A 106 1.70 25.29 -13.21
CA GLY A 106 2.01 25.75 -14.56
C GLY A 106 0.93 26.68 -15.12
N GLY A 107 0.94 26.88 -16.44
CA GLY A 107 -0.03 27.71 -17.14
C GLY A 107 -0.45 27.12 -18.49
N GLY A 108 -1.50 27.69 -19.08
CA GLY A 108 -2.05 27.26 -20.38
C GLY A 108 -3.24 26.30 -20.27
N ALA A 109 -3.93 26.10 -21.39
CA ALA A 109 -5.20 25.36 -21.46
C ALA A 109 -5.10 23.92 -20.95
N LEU A 110 -3.93 23.28 -21.12
CA LEU A 110 -3.69 21.91 -20.64
C LEU A 110 -3.70 21.84 -19.11
N VAL A 111 -3.10 22.81 -18.43
CA VAL A 111 -3.09 22.87 -16.95
C VAL A 111 -4.50 23.13 -16.41
N TRP A 112 -5.28 23.98 -17.07
CA TRP A 112 -6.70 24.18 -16.73
C TRP A 112 -7.51 22.91 -16.85
N TYR A 113 -7.29 22.14 -17.93
CA TYR A 113 -7.93 20.84 -18.11
C TYR A 113 -7.53 19.87 -17.00
N GLN A 114 -6.24 19.79 -16.66
CA GLN A 114 -5.77 18.96 -15.54
C GLN A 114 -6.42 19.37 -14.22
N ILE A 115 -6.46 20.67 -13.88
CA ILE A 115 -7.12 21.16 -12.66
C ILE A 115 -8.58 20.71 -12.62
N PHE A 116 -9.28 20.82 -13.74
CA PHE A 116 -10.67 20.38 -13.87
C PHE A 116 -10.81 18.85 -13.67
N GLU A 117 -9.98 18.05 -14.33
CA GLU A 117 -9.98 16.59 -14.21
C GLU A 117 -9.71 16.16 -12.76
N TYR A 118 -8.70 16.74 -12.11
CA TYR A 118 -8.38 16.48 -10.71
C TYR A 118 -9.50 16.91 -9.76
N ALA A 119 -10.18 18.04 -10.03
CA ALA A 119 -11.32 18.50 -9.24
C ALA A 119 -12.52 17.56 -9.37
N ILE A 120 -12.85 17.13 -10.59
CA ILE A 120 -13.91 16.14 -10.82
C ILE A 120 -13.57 14.81 -10.16
N GLY A 121 -12.34 14.31 -10.30
CA GLY A 121 -11.91 13.10 -9.62
C GLY A 121 -12.09 13.22 -8.11
N HIS A 122 -11.77 14.37 -7.53
CA HIS A 122 -11.96 14.58 -6.10
C HIS A 122 -13.42 14.61 -5.66
N TRP A 123 -14.31 15.25 -6.43
CA TRP A 123 -15.71 15.41 -6.06
C TRP A 123 -16.58 14.21 -6.41
N LEU A 124 -16.40 13.66 -7.61
CA LEU A 124 -17.26 12.61 -8.14
C LEU A 124 -16.66 11.22 -7.92
N GLN A 125 -15.37 11.04 -8.23
CA GLN A 125 -14.75 9.72 -8.15
C GLN A 125 -14.59 9.26 -6.69
N LYS A 126 -14.27 10.15 -5.76
CA LYS A 126 -14.26 9.80 -4.32
C LYS A 126 -15.64 9.45 -3.77
N ALA A 127 -16.70 10.10 -4.25
CA ALA A 127 -18.08 9.71 -3.90
C ALA A 127 -18.44 8.33 -4.47
N ALA A 128 -18.04 8.04 -5.72
CA ALA A 128 -18.24 6.74 -6.34
C ALA A 128 -17.44 5.63 -5.63
N GLU A 129 -16.17 5.87 -5.28
CA GLU A 129 -15.34 4.94 -4.50
C GLU A 129 -15.96 4.62 -3.14
N HIS A 130 -16.58 5.61 -2.48
CA HIS A 130 -17.31 5.41 -1.24
C HIS A 130 -18.52 4.48 -1.44
N MET A 131 -19.32 4.71 -2.49
CA MET A 131 -20.48 3.88 -2.82
C MET A 131 -20.10 2.45 -3.22
N LEU A 132 -18.98 2.29 -3.93
CA LEU A 132 -18.49 0.99 -4.36
C LEU A 132 -17.73 0.24 -3.26
N GLY A 133 -17.42 0.90 -2.14
CA GLY A 133 -16.65 0.33 -1.03
C GLY A 133 -15.22 -0.05 -1.40
N CYS A 134 -14.70 0.46 -2.51
CA CYS A 134 -13.33 0.19 -2.98
C CYS A 134 -12.72 1.45 -3.59
N VAL A 135 -11.41 1.63 -3.38
CA VAL A 135 -10.65 2.69 -4.03
C VAL A 135 -10.33 2.21 -5.45
N LEU A 136 -10.92 2.88 -6.45
CA LEU A 136 -10.75 2.53 -7.85
C LEU A 136 -9.37 2.94 -8.36
N CYS A 137 -8.84 4.06 -7.86
CA CYS A 137 -7.48 4.49 -8.17
C CYS A 137 -6.90 5.28 -6.98
N SER A 138 -5.84 4.75 -6.37
CA SER A 138 -4.97 5.55 -5.51
C SER A 138 -4.02 6.34 -6.42
N PRO A 139 -4.10 7.68 -6.50
CA PRO A 139 -3.26 8.46 -7.40
C PRO A 139 -1.78 8.18 -7.12
N GLY A 140 -1.06 7.64 -8.11
CA GLY A 140 0.32 7.17 -7.98
C GLY A 140 1.34 8.24 -7.62
N CYS A 141 1.01 9.51 -7.87
CA CYS A 141 1.90 10.66 -7.75
C CYS A 141 2.42 10.92 -6.34
N PHE A 142 1.60 10.66 -5.30
CA PHE A 142 1.99 10.86 -3.90
C PHE A 142 1.14 9.97 -2.98
N SER A 143 1.55 8.71 -2.85
CA SER A 143 0.78 7.69 -2.12
C SER A 143 1.65 6.87 -1.16
N LEU A 144 1.16 6.69 0.06
CA LEU A 144 1.81 5.91 1.11
C LEU A 144 1.02 4.62 1.35
N PHE A 145 1.67 3.47 1.20
CA PHE A 145 1.09 2.14 1.38
C PHE A 145 1.66 1.46 2.63
N ARG A 146 0.82 0.76 3.40
CA ARG A 146 1.25 -0.04 4.56
C ARG A 146 1.72 -1.41 4.13
N GLY A 147 2.86 -1.86 4.66
CA GLY A 147 3.43 -3.16 4.35
C GLY A 147 2.47 -4.31 4.69
N SER A 148 1.87 -4.31 5.89
CA SER A 148 0.92 -5.35 6.28
C SER A 148 -0.32 -5.44 5.39
N ALA A 149 -0.79 -4.32 4.83
CA ALA A 149 -1.94 -4.33 3.92
C ALA A 149 -1.58 -4.85 2.53
N LEU A 150 -0.35 -4.59 2.06
CA LEU A 150 0.15 -5.12 0.80
C LEU A 150 0.45 -6.61 0.88
N MET A 151 0.92 -7.07 2.04
CA MET A 151 1.23 -8.48 2.28
C MET A 151 -0.02 -9.31 2.65
N ASP A 152 -1.18 -8.67 2.82
CA ASP A 152 -2.40 -9.28 3.34
C ASP A 152 -2.84 -10.52 2.53
N ASP A 153 -3.63 -11.39 3.16
CA ASP A 153 -4.06 -12.64 2.58
C ASP A 153 -4.86 -12.39 1.30
N ASN A 154 -4.65 -13.27 0.33
CA ASN A 154 -5.30 -13.22 -0.98
C ASN A 154 -4.98 -11.98 -1.83
N VAL A 155 -4.17 -11.01 -1.39
CA VAL A 155 -3.79 -9.85 -2.24
C VAL A 155 -3.12 -10.34 -3.52
N MET A 156 -2.03 -11.11 -3.38
CA MET A 156 -1.33 -11.69 -4.53
C MET A 156 -2.21 -12.62 -5.37
N ARG A 157 -3.07 -13.42 -4.72
CA ARG A 157 -4.00 -14.31 -5.42
C ARG A 157 -5.02 -13.52 -6.25
N THR A 158 -5.53 -12.42 -5.71
CA THR A 158 -6.53 -11.56 -6.35
C THR A 158 -5.94 -10.95 -7.63
N TYR A 159 -4.77 -10.30 -7.52
CA TYR A 159 -4.11 -9.70 -8.69
C TYR A 159 -3.55 -10.71 -9.70
N ALA A 160 -3.30 -11.97 -9.28
CA ALA A 160 -2.91 -13.05 -10.19
C ALA A 160 -4.10 -13.74 -10.86
N THR A 161 -5.33 -13.53 -10.37
CA THR A 161 -6.53 -14.17 -10.90
C THR A 161 -6.92 -13.55 -12.24
N ARG A 162 -7.34 -14.38 -13.20
CA ARG A 162 -7.81 -13.89 -14.50
C ARG A 162 -9.14 -13.17 -14.34
N SER A 163 -9.23 -11.92 -14.82
CA SER A 163 -10.47 -11.16 -14.86
C SER A 163 -11.49 -11.83 -15.78
N SER A 164 -12.65 -12.21 -15.24
CA SER A 164 -13.75 -12.88 -15.94
C SER A 164 -15.06 -12.11 -15.83
N GLU A 165 -15.30 -11.41 -14.72
CA GLU A 165 -16.50 -10.61 -14.49
C GLU A 165 -16.21 -9.11 -14.72
N ALA A 166 -17.24 -8.32 -15.04
CA ALA A 166 -17.11 -6.88 -15.29
C ALA A 166 -16.47 -6.13 -14.10
N ARG A 167 -16.83 -6.51 -12.87
CA ARG A 167 -16.23 -6.03 -11.61
C ARG A 167 -14.71 -6.14 -11.60
N HIS A 168 -14.19 -7.24 -12.16
CA HIS A 168 -12.77 -7.56 -12.10
C HIS A 168 -11.96 -6.50 -12.83
N TYR A 169 -12.44 -6.08 -14.01
CA TYR A 169 -11.79 -5.05 -14.81
C TYR A 169 -11.80 -3.65 -14.19
N LEU A 170 -12.66 -3.41 -13.19
CA LEU A 170 -12.74 -2.14 -12.46
C LEU A 170 -11.92 -2.15 -11.17
N GLN A 171 -11.77 -3.31 -10.53
CA GLN A 171 -11.18 -3.43 -9.18
C GLN A 171 -9.78 -4.06 -9.17
N TYR A 172 -9.35 -4.79 -10.21
CA TYR A 172 -8.04 -5.46 -10.26
C TYR A 172 -7.43 -5.66 -11.66
#